data_AF-A0AAU1YN45-F1
#
_entry.id   AF-A0AAU1YN45-F1
#
_cell.length_a   1.000
_cell.length_b   1.000
_cell.length_c   1.000
_cell.angle_alpha   90.00
_cell.angle_beta   90.00
_cell.angle_gamma   90.00
#
_symmetry.space_group_name_H-M   'P 1'
#
loop_
_entity.id
_entity.type
_entity.pdbx_description
1 polymer ?
#
loop_
_entity_poly.entity_id
_entity_poly.type
_entity_poly.pdbx_seq_one_letter_code
_entity_poly.pdbx_strand_id
1 'polypeptide(L)'
;MTILYTQRDGTQDRRPTYPAPTAPTEIFGATDPGEDVRAVVTVQVAMTRDMLATALDLAAGNCEEHPDSWSVPYIRESVELQLTYENFVELERTAQSLAEWEEIDESIKPYMQSIYRAVDRAYPVQGR
;
A
#
# COMPACT_ATOMS: atom_id res chain seq x y z
N MET A 1 -14.36 12.01 -13.28
CA MET A 1 -14.28 13.30 -12.58
C MET A 1 -12.81 13.67 -12.49
N THR A 2 -12.41 14.81 -13.04
CA THR A 2 -11.01 15.14 -13.34
C THR A 2 -10.56 16.20 -12.33
N ILE A 3 -9.84 15.81 -11.27
CA ILE A 3 -9.22 16.77 -10.35
C ILE A 3 -7.98 17.35 -11.07
N LEU A 4 -7.99 18.66 -11.32
CA LEU A 4 -6.89 19.39 -11.92
C LEU A 4 -5.98 19.89 -10.80
N TYR A 5 -4.73 19.43 -10.79
CA TYR A 5 -3.66 20.05 -9.99
C TYR A 5 -3.09 21.18 -10.84
N THR A 6 -3.42 22.42 -10.50
CA THR A 6 -2.81 23.60 -11.11
C THR A 6 -1.74 24.11 -10.14
N GLN A 7 -0.47 24.11 -10.53
CA GLN A 7 0.56 24.83 -9.78
C GLN A 7 0.34 26.35 -9.92
N ARG A 8 0.80 27.12 -8.93
CA ARG A 8 0.61 28.57 -8.83
C ARG A 8 1.21 29.38 -9.99
N ASP A 9 2.06 28.79 -10.82
CA ASP A 9 2.78 29.46 -11.91
C ASP A 9 2.18 29.23 -13.32
N GLY A 10 1.08 28.48 -13.41
CA GLY A 10 0.38 28.25 -14.68
C GLY A 10 1.04 27.21 -15.60
N THR A 11 2.08 26.51 -15.14
CA THR A 11 2.59 25.34 -15.87
C THR A 11 1.62 24.17 -15.74
N GLN A 12 1.25 23.55 -16.86
CA GLN A 12 0.49 22.31 -16.85
C GLN A 12 1.41 21.20 -16.34
N ASP A 13 1.23 20.83 -15.08
CA ASP A 13 1.84 19.62 -14.54
C ASP A 13 1.34 18.45 -15.40
N ARG A 14 2.25 17.79 -16.12
CA ARG A 14 1.89 16.56 -16.83
C ARG A 14 1.39 15.60 -15.77
N ARG A 15 0.10 15.26 -15.83
CA ARG A 15 -0.48 14.26 -14.92
C ARG A 15 0.46 13.06 -14.85
N PRO A 16 0.80 12.59 -13.63
CA PRO A 16 1.56 11.37 -13.50
C PRO A 16 0.84 10.27 -14.28
N THR A 17 1.60 9.52 -15.08
CA THR A 17 1.04 8.31 -15.68
C THR A 17 0.97 7.28 -14.58
N TYR A 18 -0.23 6.88 -14.21
CA TYR A 18 -0.45 5.85 -13.20
C TYR A 18 -0.47 4.47 -13.87
N PRO A 19 0.01 3.43 -13.17
CA PRO A 19 -0.23 2.06 -13.62
C PRO A 19 -1.74 1.79 -13.66
N ALA A 20 -2.14 0.76 -14.42
CA ALA A 20 -3.52 0.30 -14.38
C ALA A 20 -3.89 -0.10 -12.94
N PRO A 21 -5.06 0.33 -12.43
CA PRO A 21 -5.46 -0.01 -11.08
C PRO A 21 -5.66 -1.52 -10.97
N THR A 22 -5.13 -2.10 -9.91
CA THR A 22 -5.32 -3.51 -9.62
C THR A 22 -6.73 -3.72 -9.07
N ALA A 23 -7.45 -4.74 -9.55
CA ALA A 23 -8.78 -5.08 -9.04
C ALA A 23 -8.67 -5.57 -7.58
N PRO A 24 -9.59 -5.20 -6.67
CA PRO A 24 -9.54 -5.64 -5.28
C PRO A 24 -9.59 -7.16 -5.16
N THR A 25 -8.89 -7.72 -4.16
CA THR A 25 -8.91 -9.15 -3.86
C THR A 25 -10.18 -9.58 -3.15
N GLU A 26 -10.73 -8.74 -2.27
CA GLU A 26 -11.94 -9.02 -1.49
C GLU A 26 -12.70 -7.75 -1.10
N ILE A 27 -13.89 -7.90 -0.52
CA ILE A 27 -14.63 -6.81 0.13
C ILE A 27 -14.33 -6.86 1.62
N PHE A 28 -13.53 -5.91 2.10
CA PHE A 28 -13.24 -5.74 3.51
C PHE A 28 -14.28 -4.82 4.17
N GLY A 29 -14.86 -5.22 5.30
CA GLY A 29 -15.84 -4.40 6.02
C GLY A 29 -16.29 -4.99 7.34
N ALA A 30 -16.77 -4.13 8.24
CA ALA A 30 -17.41 -4.54 9.47
C ALA A 30 -18.84 -5.01 9.15
N THR A 31 -19.04 -6.32 9.01
CA THR A 31 -20.38 -6.89 9.00
C THR A 31 -20.80 -7.12 10.45
N ASP A 32 -21.55 -6.19 11.04
CA ASP A 32 -22.25 -6.46 12.29
C ASP A 32 -23.34 -7.50 12.00
N PRO A 33 -23.36 -8.68 12.66
CA PRO A 33 -24.39 -9.69 12.48
C PRO A 33 -25.75 -9.17 12.95
N GLY A 34 -26.42 -8.39 12.10
CA GLY A 34 -27.71 -7.75 12.38
C GLY A 34 -28.01 -6.55 11.50
N GLU A 35 -27.00 -5.99 10.81
CA GLU A 35 -27.18 -4.85 9.90
C GLU A 35 -26.92 -5.23 8.44
N ASP A 36 -27.86 -4.91 7.56
CA ASP A 36 -27.72 -5.11 6.12
C ASP A 36 -26.66 -4.15 5.55
N VAL A 37 -25.77 -4.69 4.70
CA VAL A 37 -24.80 -3.89 3.95
C VAL A 37 -25.52 -2.84 3.10
N ARG A 38 -25.21 -1.56 3.36
CA ARG A 38 -25.87 -0.43 2.68
C ARG A 38 -25.24 -0.05 1.35
N ALA A 39 -23.93 -0.21 1.23
CA ALA A 39 -23.17 0.11 0.02
C ALA A 39 -21.81 -0.59 0.04
N VAL A 40 -21.24 -0.81 -1.14
CA VAL A 40 -19.82 -1.14 -1.35
C VAL A 40 -19.18 0.04 -2.06
N VAL A 41 -18.11 0.59 -1.47
CA VAL A 41 -17.40 1.76 -2.01
C VAL A 41 -16.00 1.34 -2.43
N THR A 42 -15.62 1.65 -3.67
CA THR A 42 -14.27 1.39 -4.19
C THR A 42 -13.50 2.69 -4.29
N VAL A 43 -12.32 2.75 -3.65
CA VAL A 43 -11.38 3.87 -3.73
C VAL A 43 -10.15 3.43 -4.50
N GLN A 44 -9.69 4.26 -5.44
CA GLN A 44 -8.44 4.06 -6.16
C GLN A 44 -7.42 5.09 -5.69
N VAL A 45 -6.28 4.61 -5.18
CA VAL A 45 -5.17 5.43 -4.70
C VAL A 45 -3.88 4.98 -5.37
N ALA A 46 -3.06 5.94 -5.79
CA ALA A 46 -1.72 5.70 -6.28
C ALA A 46 -0.75 5.76 -5.09
N MET A 47 0.03 4.70 -4.87
CA MET A 47 0.95 4.56 -3.73
C MET A 47 2.37 4.38 -4.22
N THR A 48 3.33 4.87 -3.45
CA THR A 48 4.75 4.56 -3.67
C THR A 48 5.08 3.15 -3.20
N ARG A 49 6.25 2.64 -3.59
CA ARG A 49 6.78 1.36 -3.11
C ARG A 49 6.89 1.33 -1.59
N ASP A 50 7.34 2.43 -0.99
CA ASP A 50 7.54 2.53 0.46
C ASP A 50 6.20 2.55 1.20
N MET A 51 5.18 3.23 0.68
CA MET A 51 3.84 3.17 1.27
C MET A 51 3.23 1.76 1.20
N LEU A 52 3.45 1.03 0.11
CA LEU A 52 3.03 -0.37 -0.01
C LEU A 52 3.81 -1.29 0.94
N ALA A 53 5.12 -1.05 1.11
CA ALA A 53 5.96 -1.78 2.06
C ALA A 53 5.51 -1.54 3.49
N THR A 54 5.22 -0.29 3.86
CA THR A 54 4.66 0.07 5.16
C THR A 54 3.32 -0.60 5.41
N ALA A 55 2.41 -0.58 4.43
CA ALA A 55 1.11 -1.24 4.59
C ALA A 55 1.27 -2.75 4.80
N LEU A 56 2.18 -3.39 4.05
CA LEU A 56 2.46 -4.81 4.19
C LEU A 56 3.14 -5.14 5.53
N ASP A 57 4.07 -4.30 5.99
CA ASP A 57 4.76 -4.47 7.28
C ASP A 57 3.77 -4.38 8.46
N LEU A 58 2.89 -3.37 8.44
CA LEU A 58 1.85 -3.21 9.45
C LEU A 58 0.87 -4.40 9.44
N ALA A 59 0.51 -4.91 8.27
CA ALA A 59 -0.36 -6.08 8.13
C ALA A 59 0.33 -7.37 8.60
N ALA A 60 1.64 -7.50 8.37
CA ALA A 60 2.45 -8.63 8.80
C ALA A 60 2.52 -8.73 10.32
N GLY A 61 2.65 -7.59 11.02
CA GLY A 61 2.76 -7.54 12.47
C GLY A 61 3.86 -8.49 12.99
N ASN A 62 3.51 -9.38 13.92
CA ASN A 62 4.43 -10.40 14.47
C ASN A 62 4.33 -11.75 13.74
N CYS A 63 4.04 -11.77 12.44
CA CYS A 63 3.97 -13.03 11.68
C CYS A 63 5.32 -13.77 11.72
N GLU A 64 5.30 -15.04 12.09
CA GLU A 64 6.51 -15.89 12.14
C GLU A 64 6.99 -16.30 10.74
N GLU A 65 6.11 -16.23 9.73
CA GLU A 65 6.46 -16.58 8.35
C GLU A 65 7.23 -15.45 7.66
N HIS A 66 8.26 -15.84 6.90
CA HIS A 66 9.12 -14.90 6.22
C HIS A 66 8.41 -14.31 4.97
N PRO A 67 8.49 -12.98 4.71
CA PRO A 67 7.79 -12.35 3.57
C PRO A 67 8.09 -12.93 2.19
N ASP A 68 9.26 -13.57 2.01
CA ASP A 68 9.61 -14.25 0.76
C ASP A 68 8.82 -15.53 0.49
N SER A 69 8.21 -16.17 1.50
CA SER A 69 7.34 -17.35 1.30
C SER A 69 5.89 -16.99 0.99
N TRP A 70 5.49 -15.73 1.16
CA TRP A 70 4.10 -15.34 0.94
C TRP A 70 3.72 -15.32 -0.54
N SER A 71 2.49 -15.79 -0.79
CA SER A 71 1.88 -15.77 -2.13
C SER A 71 1.48 -14.33 -2.53
N VAL A 72 1.47 -14.05 -3.84
CA VAL A 72 1.02 -12.75 -4.36
C VAL A 72 -0.41 -12.39 -3.92
N PRO A 73 -1.40 -13.31 -3.97
CA PRO A 73 -2.75 -13.02 -3.45
C PRO A 73 -2.74 -12.59 -1.99
N TYR A 74 -2.02 -13.31 -1.12
CA TYR A 74 -1.92 -13.00 0.31
C TYR A 74 -1.30 -11.62 0.57
N ILE A 75 -0.21 -11.29 -0.15
CA ILE A 75 0.43 -9.98 -0.03
C ILE A 75 -0.55 -8.85 -0.38
N ARG A 76 -1.31 -9.04 -1.47
CA ARG A 76 -2.27 -8.03 -1.92
C ARG A 76 -3.44 -7.88 -0.96
N GLU A 77 -3.99 -8.99 -0.49
CA GLU A 77 -5.05 -9.02 0.50
C GLU A 77 -4.62 -8.33 1.80
N SER A 78 -3.39 -8.58 2.26
CA SER A 78 -2.83 -7.96 3.46
C SER A 78 -2.71 -6.44 3.33
N VAL A 79 -2.22 -5.95 2.19
CA VAL A 79 -2.14 -4.51 1.90
C VAL A 79 -3.54 -3.89 1.82
N GLU A 80 -4.47 -4.53 1.13
CA GLU A 80 -5.86 -4.04 0.99
C GLU A 80 -6.58 -4.02 2.35
N LEU A 81 -6.38 -5.03 3.20
CA LEU A 81 -6.86 -5.06 4.58
C LEU A 81 -6.29 -3.90 5.39
N GLN A 82 -4.97 -3.66 5.33
CA GLN A 82 -4.36 -2.58 6.09
C GLN A 82 -4.89 -1.21 5.68
N LEU A 83 -5.19 -1.01 4.39
CA LEU A 83 -5.81 0.21 3.88
C LEU A 83 -7.23 0.45 4.41
N THR A 84 -7.87 -0.55 5.01
CA THR A 84 -9.16 -0.36 5.70
C THR A 84 -9.00 0.16 7.13
N TYR A 85 -7.84 -0.08 7.74
CA TYR A 85 -7.52 0.40 9.09
C TYR A 85 -6.79 1.75 9.06
N GLU A 86 -5.90 1.94 8.07
CA GLU A 86 -5.04 3.11 7.97
C GLU A 86 -5.45 4.01 6.80
N ASN A 87 -5.46 5.31 7.03
CA ASN A 87 -5.62 6.26 5.94
C ASN A 87 -4.27 6.48 5.20
N PHE A 88 -4.34 6.92 3.95
CA PHE A 88 -3.14 7.05 3.11
C PHE A 88 -2.11 8.08 3.64
N VAL A 89 -2.55 9.08 4.40
CA VAL A 89 -1.67 10.11 4.98
C VAL A 89 -0.82 9.51 6.10
N GLU A 90 -1.40 8.61 6.89
CA GLU A 90 -0.68 7.89 7.95
C GLU A 90 0.34 6.93 7.36
N LEU A 91 0.00 6.25 6.26
CA LEU A 91 0.95 5.40 5.54
C LEU A 91 2.11 6.19 4.94
N GLU A 92 1.85 7.37 4.39
CA GLU A 92 2.90 8.26 3.88
C GLU A 92 3.83 8.72 5.01
N ARG A 93 3.26 9.16 6.14
CA ARG A 93 4.04 9.58 7.32
C ARG A 93 4.90 8.44 7.86
N THR A 94 4.33 7.25 7.96
CA THR A 94 5.04 6.07 8.48
C THR A 94 6.12 5.59 7.52
N ALA A 95 5.89 5.65 6.21
CA ALA A 95 6.91 5.36 5.20
C ALA A 95 8.12 6.29 5.30
N GLN A 96 7.89 7.59 5.56
CA GLN A 96 8.98 8.55 5.79
C GLN A 96 9.79 8.18 7.03
N SER A 97 9.13 7.79 8.12
CA SER A 97 9.81 7.33 9.33
C SER A 97 10.58 6.03 9.08
N LEU A 98 10.02 5.04 8.37
CA LEU A 98 10.72 3.78 8.07
C LEU A 98 12.08 3.99 7.38
N ALA A 99 12.16 4.95 6.46
CA ALA A 99 13.43 5.31 5.83
C ALA A 99 14.49 5.77 6.84
N GLU A 100 14.09 6.50 7.90
CA GLU A 100 14.99 6.92 8.98
C GLU A 100 15.42 5.73 9.85
N TRP A 101 14.54 4.75 10.08
CA TRP A 101 14.84 3.58 10.92
C TRP A 101 15.83 2.63 10.25
N GLU A 102 15.76 2.45 8.93
CA GLU A 102 16.75 1.68 8.18
C GLU A 102 18.17 2.25 8.30
N GLU A 103 18.30 3.57 8.52
CA GLU A 103 19.59 4.21 8.76
C GLU A 103 20.11 3.96 10.17
N ILE A 104 19.21 3.74 11.14
CA ILE A 104 19.53 3.63 12.56
C ILE A 104 19.80 2.19 12.99
N ASP A 105 19.07 1.20 12.45
CA ASP A 105 19.18 -0.21 12.86
C ASP A 105 19.49 -1.13 11.66
N GLU A 106 20.69 -1.71 11.64
CA GLU A 106 21.09 -2.64 10.58
C GLU A 106 20.41 -4.01 10.69
N SER A 107 19.92 -4.39 11.87
CA SER A 107 19.34 -5.72 12.11
C SER A 107 17.98 -5.89 11.45
N ILE A 108 17.26 -4.80 11.19
CA ILE A 108 15.95 -4.82 10.52
C ILE A 108 16.06 -4.80 8.98
N LYS A 109 17.22 -4.38 8.43
CA LYS A 109 17.42 -4.25 6.97
C LYS A 109 17.10 -5.53 6.20
N PRO A 110 17.51 -6.75 6.62
CA PRO A 110 17.20 -7.97 5.88
C PRO A 110 15.70 -8.25 5.78
N TYR A 111 14.98 -8.00 6.87
CA TYR A 111 13.53 -8.16 6.92
C TYR A 111 12.83 -7.13 6.02
N MET A 112 13.18 -5.84 6.13
CA MET A 112 12.62 -4.81 5.26
C MET A 112 12.89 -5.06 3.78
N GLN A 113 14.10 -5.52 3.43
CA GLN A 113 14.41 -5.93 2.06
C GLN A 113 13.52 -7.08 1.57
N SER A 114 13.10 -8.00 2.45
CA SER A 114 12.16 -9.06 2.09
C SER A 114 10.74 -8.54 1.85
N ILE A 115 10.28 -7.58 2.66
CA ILE A 115 9.01 -6.87 2.45
C ILE A 115 9.02 -6.16 1.10
N TYR A 116 10.09 -5.44 0.79
CA TYR A 116 10.24 -4.77 -0.51
C TYR A 116 10.22 -5.75 -1.69
N ARG A 117 10.88 -6.91 -1.58
CA ARG A 117 10.79 -7.95 -2.61
C ARG A 117 9.37 -8.50 -2.76
N ALA A 118 8.65 -8.70 -1.66
CA ALA A 118 7.26 -9.14 -1.67
C ALA A 118 6.35 -8.12 -2.38
N VAL A 119 6.53 -6.83 -2.09
CA VAL A 119 5.84 -5.73 -2.78
C VAL A 119 6.14 -5.74 -4.28
N ASP A 120 7.41 -5.85 -4.68
CA ASP A 120 7.77 -5.86 -6.10
C ASP A 120 7.17 -7.04 -6.86
N ARG A 121 7.03 -8.22 -6.21
CA ARG A 121 6.34 -9.39 -6.79
C ARG A 121 4.84 -9.13 -6.98
N ALA A 122 4.20 -8.45 -6.03
CA ALA A 122 2.75 -8.22 -6.04
C ALA A 122 2.32 -7.01 -6.88
N TYR A 123 3.16 -5.97 -6.96
CA TYR A 123 2.91 -4.71 -7.64
C TYR A 123 4.07 -4.34 -8.58
N PRO A 124 4.30 -5.11 -9.65
CA PRO A 124 5.42 -4.89 -10.55
C PRO A 124 5.29 -3.54 -11.27
N VAL A 125 6.40 -2.80 -11.37
CA VAL A 125 6.46 -1.56 -12.16
C VAL A 125 6.26 -1.91 -13.64
N GLN A 126 5.11 -1.55 -14.19
CA GLN A 126 4.84 -1.73 -15.62
C GLN A 126 5.57 -0.64 -16.42
N GLY A 127 6.55 -1.02 -17.25
CA GLY A 127 7.14 -0.17 -18.27
C GLY A 127 8.46 0.53 -17.93
N ARG A 128 9.56 -0.22 -17.93
CA ARG A 128 10.88 0.30 -18.34
C ARG A 128 11.21 -0.24 -19.73
#